data_AF-A0A7C4IJI4-F1
#
_entry.id   AF-A0A7C4IJI4-F1
#
_cell.length_a   1.000
_cell.length_b   1.000
_cell.length_c   1.000
_cell.angle_alpha   90.00
_cell.angle_beta   90.00
_cell.angle_gamma   90.00
#
_symmetry.space_group_name_H-M   'P 1'
#
loop_
_entity.id
_entity.type
_entity.pdbx_description
1 polymer ?
#
loop_
_entity_poly.entity_id
_entity_poly.type
_entity_poly.pdbx_seq_one_letter_code
_entity_poly.pdbx_strand_id
1 'polypeptide(L)'
;MASYTTSAADTSNPLTEVLSRLGKVTPQSNGQFSAKCPAHEDRKASLSISRGADGKVLLHCHAGCDHKAILAKLHLKESDLFAGNGEATRGKQAKLITKTYDYCDLDGQLLYQVCRFHPKDFRQRRPDGNGGWIWNLQGMERVLYRLPELHDAEPEKRVIICEGEKDVENLVAEGLVATCNVGGAGKWKAEYSETLRGRKVAVIPDNDKPGEEHAAKVADALQGIAAEVRIVHLPVEHNGHKVKDASDFLAAGGTAEQIRTLIDSAKAWTPDDAAPAADPLRTEYATELGNAQELVRRHGQDLRYDCDSGSWLVWTGQAWAEDRAGQAAQWSKAVARETWTRLQHLGSALAQKHASRMETAAGVRGVLTLAESEPNIPVRRTQLDADPFIFNCRNSIIDLRTGKARPHERADLCTRVAPVDYDPAATAPTWTKFLDRIMDGNAKLIAYLQRLAGLALTADATVHELAILFGTGANGKSVFADTIVGLLGNYAAVAPDSLLIQRHHQEHPTEVADLCGRRLVVASENERGGRLRIQLVKKLTGDATLKARFM
;
A
#
# COMPACT_ATOMS: atom_id res chain seq x y z
N MET A 1 -35.78 -54.26 -39.80
CA MET A 1 -36.73 -53.26 -39.28
C MET A 1 -36.58 -53.20 -37.77
N ALA A 2 -36.11 -52.07 -37.25
CA ALA A 2 -36.26 -51.69 -35.84
C ALA A 2 -36.39 -50.17 -35.86
N SER A 3 -37.62 -49.74 -36.13
CA SER A 3 -38.06 -48.35 -36.07
C SER A 3 -38.00 -47.90 -34.60
N TYR A 4 -37.22 -46.86 -34.32
CA TYR A 4 -37.30 -46.15 -33.05
C TYR A 4 -38.62 -45.39 -33.03
N THR A 5 -39.61 -45.96 -32.34
CA THR A 5 -40.86 -45.29 -32.00
C THR A 5 -40.57 -44.29 -30.87
N THR A 6 -40.79 -43.01 -31.15
CA THR A 6 -40.69 -41.91 -30.19
C THR A 6 -41.80 -42.04 -29.14
N SER A 7 -41.39 -42.24 -27.88
CA SER A 7 -42.24 -42.02 -26.71
C SER A 7 -42.45 -40.52 -26.53
N ALA A 8 -43.69 -40.07 -26.38
CA ALA A 8 -44.11 -38.66 -26.32
C ALA A 8 -43.77 -37.95 -24.99
N ALA A 9 -42.64 -38.29 -24.36
CA ALA A 9 -42.15 -37.63 -23.16
C ALA A 9 -40.64 -37.41 -23.26
N ASP A 10 -40.27 -36.22 -23.74
CA ASP A 10 -39.03 -35.47 -23.46
C ASP A 10 -38.57 -34.69 -24.70
N THR A 11 -39.38 -33.72 -25.12
CA THR A 11 -39.02 -32.72 -26.15
C THR A 11 -38.12 -31.61 -25.60
N SER A 12 -37.58 -31.75 -24.39
CA SER A 12 -36.75 -30.73 -23.72
C SER A 12 -35.24 -31.00 -23.79
N ASN A 13 -34.83 -32.13 -24.38
CA ASN A 13 -33.43 -32.51 -24.48
C ASN A 13 -32.85 -32.14 -25.87
N PRO A 14 -31.93 -31.15 -25.94
CA PRO A 14 -31.33 -30.68 -27.19
C PRO A 14 -30.64 -31.78 -27.99
N LEU A 15 -30.09 -32.79 -27.31
CA LEU A 15 -29.40 -33.89 -27.97
C LEU A 15 -30.40 -34.73 -28.77
N THR A 16 -31.58 -35.00 -28.20
CA THR A 16 -32.66 -35.73 -28.87
C THR A 16 -33.18 -34.96 -30.08
N GLU A 17 -33.29 -33.63 -29.97
CA GLU A 17 -33.74 -32.76 -31.06
C GLU A 17 -32.74 -32.69 -32.23
N VAL A 18 -31.43 -32.68 -31.93
CA VAL A 18 -30.41 -32.75 -32.98
C VAL A 18 -30.41 -34.12 -33.67
N LEU A 19 -30.53 -35.20 -32.90
CA LEU A 19 -30.50 -36.57 -33.45
C LEU A 19 -31.76 -36.89 -34.28
N SER A 20 -32.92 -36.34 -33.95
CA SER A 20 -34.18 -36.55 -34.69
C SER A 20 -34.17 -35.92 -36.09
N ARG A 21 -33.35 -34.88 -36.28
CA ARG A 21 -33.21 -34.15 -37.55
C ARG A 21 -32.09 -34.67 -38.45
N LEU A 22 -31.32 -35.64 -37.96
CA LEU A 22 -30.30 -36.34 -38.72
C LEU A 22 -30.89 -37.64 -39.27
N GLY A 23 -30.37 -38.09 -40.42
CA GLY A 23 -30.79 -39.35 -41.04
C GLY A 23 -30.31 -40.57 -40.25
N LYS A 24 -29.54 -41.46 -40.89
CA LYS A 24 -29.02 -42.66 -40.21
C LYS A 24 -27.96 -42.27 -39.16
N VAL A 25 -28.33 -42.37 -37.88
CA VAL A 25 -27.46 -42.14 -36.71
C VAL A 25 -26.94 -43.48 -36.18
N THR A 26 -25.64 -43.56 -35.90
CA THR A 26 -24.98 -44.72 -35.30
C THR A 26 -24.37 -44.35 -33.95
N PRO A 27 -24.82 -44.94 -32.82
CA PRO A 27 -24.21 -44.72 -31.52
C PRO A 27 -22.81 -45.33 -31.46
N GLN A 28 -21.90 -44.67 -30.73
CA GLN A 28 -20.52 -45.09 -30.52
C GLN A 28 -20.32 -45.56 -29.07
N SER A 29 -19.31 -46.39 -28.82
CA SER A 29 -19.02 -46.97 -27.49
C SER A 29 -18.65 -45.93 -26.42
N ASN A 30 -18.29 -44.71 -26.83
CA ASN A 30 -17.90 -43.59 -25.95
C ASN A 30 -19.06 -42.64 -25.61
N GLY A 31 -20.32 -43.02 -25.88
CA GLY A 31 -21.50 -42.18 -25.62
C GLY A 31 -21.70 -41.04 -26.63
N GLN A 32 -20.93 -41.02 -27.73
CA GLN A 32 -21.14 -40.11 -28.86
C GLN A 32 -22.01 -40.75 -29.94
N PHE A 33 -22.48 -39.94 -30.88
CA PHE A 33 -23.22 -40.38 -32.05
C PHE A 33 -22.49 -39.97 -33.31
N SER A 34 -22.57 -40.80 -34.34
CA SER A 34 -22.02 -40.51 -35.66
C SER A 34 -23.13 -40.54 -36.71
N ALA A 35 -23.17 -39.51 -37.57
CA ALA A 35 -24.12 -39.38 -38.66
C ALA A 35 -23.43 -38.85 -39.92
N LYS A 36 -24.12 -38.92 -41.07
CA LYS A 36 -23.70 -38.17 -42.25
C LYS A 36 -23.96 -36.68 -42.03
N CYS A 37 -23.04 -35.84 -42.47
CA CYS A 37 -23.17 -34.41 -42.36
C CYS A 37 -24.25 -33.90 -43.34
N PRO A 38 -25.22 -33.09 -42.90
CA PRO A 38 -26.26 -32.56 -43.79
C PRO A 38 -25.76 -31.39 -44.67
N ALA A 39 -24.55 -30.89 -44.41
CA ALA A 39 -23.94 -29.79 -45.15
C ALA A 39 -23.14 -30.22 -46.38
N HIS A 40 -22.90 -31.53 -46.60
CA HIS A 40 -22.30 -32.07 -47.82
C HIS A 40 -22.79 -33.49 -48.12
N GLU A 41 -22.31 -34.09 -49.23
CA GLU A 41 -22.60 -35.49 -49.55
C GLU A 41 -21.49 -36.42 -49.07
N ASP A 42 -21.79 -37.26 -48.09
CA ASP A 42 -20.81 -38.17 -47.49
C ASP A 42 -21.11 -39.63 -47.87
N ARG A 43 -20.08 -40.38 -48.27
CA ARG A 43 -20.18 -41.84 -48.44
C ARG A 43 -20.17 -42.59 -47.10
N LYS A 44 -19.51 -42.05 -46.07
CA LYS A 44 -19.44 -42.56 -44.69
C LYS A 44 -19.85 -41.47 -43.70
N ALA A 45 -20.27 -41.83 -42.49
CA ALA A 45 -20.67 -40.85 -41.47
C ALA A 45 -19.47 -39.97 -41.06
N SER A 46 -19.55 -38.65 -41.29
CA SER A 46 -18.46 -37.69 -41.03
C SER A 46 -18.77 -36.67 -39.93
N LEU A 47 -20.01 -36.65 -39.42
CA LEU A 47 -20.46 -35.76 -38.36
C LEU A 47 -20.44 -36.50 -37.02
N SER A 48 -19.69 -35.97 -36.06
CA SER A 48 -19.71 -36.40 -34.66
C SER A 48 -20.64 -35.49 -33.86
N ILE A 49 -21.52 -36.10 -33.07
CA ILE A 49 -22.45 -35.44 -32.16
C ILE A 49 -22.18 -35.93 -30.75
N SER A 50 -21.92 -35.02 -29.82
CA SER A 50 -21.66 -35.34 -28.42
C SER A 50 -22.30 -34.32 -27.49
N ARG A 51 -22.35 -34.64 -26.19
CA ARG A 51 -22.78 -33.70 -25.14
C ARG A 51 -21.56 -33.23 -24.37
N GLY A 52 -21.36 -31.92 -24.30
CA GLY A 52 -20.35 -31.28 -23.46
C GLY A 52 -20.68 -31.40 -21.97
N ALA A 53 -19.68 -31.18 -21.11
CA ALA A 53 -19.83 -31.24 -19.65
C ALA A 53 -20.79 -30.18 -19.08
N ASP A 54 -21.01 -29.10 -19.83
CA ASP A 54 -21.97 -28.00 -19.57
C ASP A 54 -23.40 -28.31 -20.07
N GLY A 55 -23.62 -29.53 -20.58
CA GLY A 55 -24.92 -29.97 -21.10
C GLY A 55 -25.21 -29.54 -22.53
N LYS A 56 -24.33 -28.78 -23.19
CA LYS A 56 -24.45 -28.32 -24.58
C LYS A 56 -24.24 -29.46 -25.57
N VAL A 57 -24.94 -29.44 -26.70
CA VAL A 57 -24.70 -30.36 -27.81
C VAL A 57 -23.59 -29.82 -28.72
N LEU A 58 -22.58 -30.64 -28.97
CA LEU A 58 -21.44 -30.33 -29.83
C LEU A 58 -21.57 -31.07 -31.16
N LEU A 59 -21.36 -30.34 -32.25
CA LEU A 59 -21.38 -30.84 -33.63
C LEU A 59 -20.03 -30.59 -34.27
N HIS A 60 -19.37 -31.65 -34.72
CA HIS A 60 -18.07 -31.56 -35.41
C HIS A 60 -18.06 -32.38 -36.69
N CYS A 61 -17.88 -31.71 -37.83
CA CYS A 61 -17.73 -32.36 -39.13
C CYS A 61 -16.24 -32.57 -39.46
N HIS A 62 -15.80 -33.82 -39.58
CA HIS A 62 -14.41 -34.16 -39.88
C HIS A 62 -14.00 -33.87 -41.33
N ALA A 63 -14.95 -33.51 -42.20
CA ALA A 63 -14.70 -33.05 -43.56
C ALA A 63 -14.55 -31.52 -43.67
N GLY A 64 -14.64 -30.78 -42.55
CA GLY A 64 -14.35 -29.34 -42.50
C GLY A 64 -15.53 -28.41 -42.83
N CYS A 65 -16.78 -28.88 -42.71
CA CYS A 65 -17.95 -28.01 -42.89
C CYS A 65 -18.07 -26.96 -41.77
N ASP A 66 -18.43 -25.74 -42.15
CA ASP A 66 -18.71 -24.66 -41.21
C ASP A 66 -19.90 -24.98 -40.28
N HIS A 67 -19.77 -24.63 -39.01
CA HIS A 67 -20.75 -24.95 -37.97
C HIS A 67 -22.12 -24.32 -38.24
N LYS A 68 -22.18 -23.09 -38.78
CA LYS A 68 -23.45 -22.42 -39.11
C LYS A 68 -24.12 -23.06 -40.33
N ALA A 69 -23.33 -23.54 -41.29
CA ALA A 69 -23.86 -24.26 -42.45
C ALA A 69 -24.56 -25.57 -42.06
N ILE A 70 -23.99 -26.30 -41.09
CA ILE A 70 -24.60 -27.54 -40.55
C ILE A 70 -25.92 -27.21 -39.83
N LEU A 71 -25.93 -26.20 -38.97
CA LEU A 71 -27.13 -25.76 -38.25
C LEU A 71 -28.25 -25.29 -39.18
N ALA A 72 -27.90 -24.52 -40.21
CA ALA A 72 -28.86 -24.03 -41.20
C ALA A 72 -29.54 -25.20 -41.95
N LYS A 73 -28.80 -26.26 -42.30
CA LYS A 73 -29.34 -27.46 -42.95
C LYS A 73 -30.19 -28.33 -42.02
N LEU A 74 -29.93 -28.28 -40.72
CA LEU A 74 -30.76 -28.91 -39.69
C LEU A 74 -31.95 -28.02 -39.26
N HIS A 75 -32.07 -26.81 -39.81
CA HIS A 75 -33.07 -25.82 -39.40
C HIS A 75 -33.03 -25.52 -37.88
N LEU A 76 -31.84 -25.51 -37.29
CA LEU A 76 -31.60 -25.22 -35.88
C LEU A 76 -30.87 -23.88 -35.73
N LYS A 77 -31.18 -23.16 -34.65
CA LYS A 77 -30.43 -21.99 -34.19
C LYS A 77 -29.38 -22.44 -33.17
N GLU A 78 -28.34 -21.62 -32.97
CA GLU A 78 -27.33 -21.92 -31.93
C GLU A 78 -27.96 -22.10 -30.54
N SER A 79 -29.03 -21.36 -30.22
CA SER A 79 -29.81 -21.49 -28.98
C SER A 79 -30.38 -22.89 -28.75
N ASP A 80 -30.65 -23.63 -29.83
CA ASP A 80 -31.32 -24.93 -29.77
C ASP A 80 -30.34 -26.06 -29.41
N LEU A 81 -29.03 -25.79 -29.45
CA LEU A 81 -27.99 -26.71 -28.96
C LEU A 81 -27.80 -26.65 -27.45
N PHE A 82 -28.45 -25.70 -26.78
CA PHE A 82 -28.43 -25.55 -25.33
C PHE A 82 -29.72 -26.13 -24.74
N ALA A 83 -29.63 -26.75 -23.56
CA ALA A 83 -30.82 -27.22 -22.83
C ALA A 83 -31.70 -26.01 -22.56
N GLY A 84 -32.79 -25.91 -23.33
CA GLY A 84 -33.58 -24.72 -23.41
C GLY A 84 -34.24 -24.42 -22.07
N ASN A 85 -33.98 -23.23 -21.54
CA ASN A 85 -34.95 -22.44 -20.81
C ASN A 85 -36.16 -22.13 -21.74
N GLY A 86 -36.88 -23.18 -22.15
CA GLY A 86 -38.17 -23.08 -22.81
C GLY A 86 -39.21 -22.76 -21.75
N GLU A 87 -39.71 -21.53 -21.80
CA GLU A 87 -41.07 -21.15 -21.43
C GLU A 87 -41.71 -21.93 -20.27
N ALA A 88 -41.16 -21.73 -19.07
CA ALA A 88 -42.03 -21.53 -17.93
C ALA A 88 -42.55 -20.09 -18.02
N THR A 89 -43.65 -19.88 -18.73
CA THR A 89 -44.65 -18.85 -18.37
C THR A 89 -45.29 -19.22 -17.02
N ARG A 90 -44.46 -19.41 -15.98
CA ARG A 90 -44.85 -19.05 -14.63
C ARG A 90 -44.78 -17.54 -14.63
N GLY A 91 -45.95 -16.89 -14.62
CA GLY A 91 -46.06 -15.44 -14.60
C GLY A 91 -45.07 -14.84 -13.59
N LYS A 92 -43.92 -14.35 -14.09
CA LYS A 92 -43.20 -13.31 -13.37
C LYS A 92 -44.17 -12.16 -13.39
N GLN A 93 -44.78 -11.85 -12.25
CA GLN A 93 -45.41 -10.56 -12.05
C GLN A 93 -44.48 -9.52 -12.68
N ALA A 94 -44.98 -8.81 -13.69
CA ALA A 94 -44.23 -7.72 -14.28
C ALA A 94 -43.79 -6.83 -13.12
N LYS A 95 -42.49 -6.64 -12.94
CA LYS A 95 -42.01 -5.71 -11.92
C LYS A 95 -42.54 -4.34 -12.32
N LEU A 96 -43.58 -3.88 -11.62
CA LEU A 96 -44.20 -2.59 -11.88
C LEU A 96 -43.33 -1.51 -11.22
N ILE A 97 -43.00 -0.48 -11.98
CA ILE A 97 -42.38 0.72 -11.41
C ILE A 97 -43.42 1.37 -10.51
N THR A 98 -43.14 1.43 -9.22
CA THR A 98 -44.02 2.06 -8.23
C THR A 98 -43.66 3.51 -7.98
N LYS A 99 -42.40 3.89 -8.22
CA LYS A 99 -41.94 5.27 -8.10
C LYS A 99 -40.70 5.51 -8.96
N THR A 100 -40.55 6.72 -9.49
CA THR A 100 -39.34 7.19 -10.17
C THR A 100 -38.82 8.42 -9.43
N TYR A 101 -37.51 8.47 -9.26
CA TYR A 101 -36.81 9.63 -8.70
C TYR A 101 -35.90 10.20 -9.78
N ASP A 102 -36.14 11.45 -10.14
CA ASP A 102 -35.52 12.11 -11.27
C ASP A 102 -34.29 12.89 -10.80
N TYR A 103 -33.16 12.64 -11.45
CA TYR A 103 -31.90 13.35 -11.24
C TYR A 103 -31.68 14.26 -12.42
N CYS A 104 -31.73 15.57 -12.16
CA CYS A 104 -31.61 16.62 -13.16
C CYS A 104 -30.31 17.42 -13.01
N ASP A 105 -29.84 18.02 -14.10
CA ASP A 105 -28.81 19.06 -14.04
C ASP A 105 -29.37 20.37 -13.46
N LEU A 106 -28.51 21.40 -13.33
CA LEU A 106 -28.89 22.71 -12.78
C LEU A 106 -29.95 23.45 -13.60
N ASP A 107 -30.07 23.15 -14.91
CA ASP A 107 -31.10 23.73 -15.78
C ASP A 107 -32.43 22.96 -15.70
N GLY A 108 -32.49 21.92 -14.86
CA GLY A 108 -33.66 21.06 -14.69
C GLY A 108 -33.83 19.99 -15.76
N GLN A 109 -32.84 19.78 -16.63
CA GLN A 109 -32.91 18.71 -17.63
C GLN A 109 -32.67 17.34 -17.00
N LEU A 110 -33.51 16.37 -17.36
CA LEU A 110 -33.42 15.02 -16.85
C LEU A 110 -32.15 14.30 -17.35
N LEU A 111 -31.24 13.98 -16.43
CA LEU A 111 -30.05 13.17 -16.71
C LEU A 111 -30.37 11.68 -16.61
N TYR A 112 -30.94 11.27 -15.47
CA TYR A 112 -31.28 9.87 -15.22
C TYR A 112 -32.33 9.72 -14.12
N GLN A 113 -32.85 8.50 -13.98
CA GLN A 113 -33.86 8.16 -12.99
C GLN A 113 -33.45 6.93 -12.18
N VAL A 114 -33.84 6.93 -10.90
CA VAL A 114 -33.90 5.73 -10.06
C VAL A 114 -35.34 5.24 -10.02
N CYS A 115 -35.59 4.03 -10.52
CA CYS A 115 -36.89 3.39 -10.55
C CYS A 115 -37.01 2.40 -9.39
N ARG A 116 -37.99 2.60 -8.52
CA ARG A 116 -38.41 1.66 -7.50
C ARG A 116 -39.46 0.71 -8.07
N PHE A 117 -39.32 -0.59 -7.82
CA PHE A 117 -40.23 -1.62 -8.31
C PHE A 117 -41.03 -2.32 -7.20
N HIS A 118 -42.09 -3.03 -7.59
CA HIS A 118 -42.75 -4.07 -6.79
C HIS A 118 -42.62 -5.45 -7.47
N PRO A 119 -42.15 -6.52 -6.77
CA PRO A 119 -41.52 -6.52 -5.44
C PRO A 119 -40.29 -5.60 -5.34
N LYS A 120 -39.94 -5.15 -4.11
CA LYS A 120 -38.92 -4.11 -3.85
C LYS A 120 -37.61 -4.42 -4.56
N ASP A 121 -37.28 -3.59 -5.55
CA ASP A 121 -36.04 -3.59 -6.32
C ASP A 121 -35.80 -2.15 -6.79
N PHE A 122 -34.54 -1.79 -7.05
CA PHE A 122 -34.18 -0.47 -7.54
C PHE A 122 -33.31 -0.60 -8.78
N ARG A 123 -33.65 0.11 -9.85
CA ARG A 123 -32.84 0.15 -11.08
C ARG A 123 -32.71 1.56 -11.60
N GLN A 124 -31.58 1.85 -12.21
CA GLN A 124 -31.28 3.14 -12.78
C GLN A 124 -31.47 3.10 -14.30
N ARG A 125 -31.99 4.19 -14.86
CA ARG A 125 -32.12 4.37 -16.32
C ARG A 125 -31.84 5.80 -16.72
N ARG A 126 -31.43 6.01 -17.96
CA ARG A 126 -31.25 7.34 -18.57
C ARG A 126 -32.05 7.44 -19.88
N PRO A 127 -32.45 8.65 -20.30
CA PRO A 127 -33.07 8.84 -21.61
C PRO A 127 -32.15 8.36 -22.74
N ASP A 128 -32.73 7.81 -23.81
CA ASP A 128 -31.99 7.43 -25.02
C ASP A 128 -31.91 8.55 -26.08
N GLY A 129 -32.54 9.70 -25.81
CA GLY A 129 -32.66 10.84 -26.73
C GLY A 129 -33.82 10.75 -27.73
N ASN A 130 -34.51 9.61 -27.81
CA ASN A 130 -35.62 9.34 -28.75
C ASN A 130 -36.94 8.98 -28.03
N GLY A 131 -37.07 9.32 -26.75
CA GLY A 131 -38.25 9.03 -25.93
C GLY A 131 -38.26 7.63 -25.29
N GLY A 132 -37.19 6.86 -25.43
CA GLY A 132 -36.97 5.58 -24.77
C GLY A 132 -35.96 5.65 -23.61
N TRP A 133 -35.58 4.48 -23.09
CA TRP A 133 -34.75 4.35 -21.88
C TRP A 133 -33.59 3.38 -22.05
N ILE A 134 -32.42 3.77 -21.54
CA ILE A 134 -31.22 2.93 -21.42
C ILE A 134 -31.03 2.58 -19.95
N TRP A 135 -30.96 1.28 -19.62
CA TRP A 135 -30.88 0.75 -18.24
C TRP A 135 -29.45 0.72 -17.67
N ASN A 136 -28.77 1.86 -17.72
CA ASN A 136 -27.50 2.10 -17.05
C ASN A 136 -27.28 3.62 -16.90
N LEU A 137 -26.23 4.00 -16.17
CA LEU A 137 -25.80 5.39 -16.01
C LEU A 137 -24.46 5.68 -16.71
N GLN A 138 -24.09 4.89 -17.72
CA GLN A 138 -22.80 5.06 -18.40
C GLN A 138 -22.81 6.35 -19.23
N GLY A 139 -21.78 7.17 -19.05
CA GLY A 139 -21.64 8.46 -19.75
C GLY A 139 -22.48 9.60 -19.17
N MET A 140 -23.22 9.37 -18.07
CA MET A 140 -23.92 10.45 -17.37
C MET A 140 -23.04 11.05 -16.26
N GLU A 141 -23.09 12.36 -16.09
CA GLU A 141 -22.62 13.04 -14.89
C GLU A 141 -23.34 12.50 -13.65
N ARG A 142 -22.70 12.53 -12.48
CA ARG A 142 -23.32 12.08 -11.23
C ARG A 142 -23.68 13.28 -10.39
N VAL A 143 -24.98 13.51 -10.25
CA VAL A 143 -25.53 14.63 -9.48
C VAL A 143 -26.23 14.13 -8.21
N LEU A 144 -26.34 15.04 -7.24
CA LEU A 144 -27.15 14.85 -6.04
C LEU A 144 -28.64 14.85 -6.38
N TYR A 145 -29.44 14.10 -5.63
CA TYR A 145 -30.89 14.13 -5.79
C TYR A 145 -31.43 15.52 -5.43
N ARG A 146 -32.36 16.06 -6.21
CA ARG A 146 -32.88 17.43 -6.07
C ARG A 146 -31.82 18.52 -6.25
N LEU A 147 -30.86 18.33 -7.16
CA LEU A 147 -29.77 19.29 -7.41
C LEU A 147 -30.28 20.72 -7.71
N PRO A 148 -31.27 20.96 -8.60
CA PRO A 148 -31.81 22.30 -8.82
C PRO A 148 -32.37 22.93 -7.54
N GLU A 149 -33.19 22.20 -6.80
CA GLU A 149 -33.81 22.74 -5.59
C GLU A 149 -32.81 22.93 -4.44
N LEU A 150 -31.73 22.15 -4.42
CA LEU A 150 -30.61 22.32 -3.51
C LEU A 150 -29.81 23.59 -3.84
N HIS A 151 -29.65 23.90 -5.13
CA HIS A 151 -28.98 25.11 -5.63
C HIS A 151 -29.79 26.37 -5.33
N ASP A 152 -31.11 26.31 -5.53
CA ASP A 152 -32.04 27.43 -5.28
C ASP A 152 -32.32 27.65 -3.78
N ALA A 153 -32.02 26.67 -2.92
CA ALA A 153 -32.21 26.79 -1.49
C ALA A 153 -31.26 27.83 -0.87
N GLU A 154 -31.81 28.69 0.00
CA GLU A 154 -31.06 29.73 0.74
C GLU A 154 -29.72 29.20 1.32
N PRO A 155 -28.59 29.91 1.10
CA PRO A 155 -27.25 29.53 1.57
C PRO A 155 -27.12 29.27 3.08
N GLU A 156 -28.01 29.83 3.91
CA GLU A 156 -28.05 29.66 5.36
C GLU A 156 -28.77 28.38 5.81
N LYS A 157 -29.68 27.84 4.99
CA LYS A 157 -30.41 26.61 5.31
C LYS A 157 -29.45 25.41 5.34
N ARG A 158 -29.50 24.65 6.43
CA ARG A 158 -28.70 23.42 6.54
C ARG A 158 -29.23 22.36 5.59
N VAL A 159 -28.32 21.71 4.87
CA VAL A 159 -28.63 20.59 3.96
C VAL A 159 -28.55 19.28 4.74
N ILE A 160 -29.59 18.46 4.65
CA ILE A 160 -29.66 17.13 5.27
C ILE A 160 -29.36 16.06 4.21
N ILE A 161 -28.42 15.16 4.50
CA ILE A 161 -28.10 14.03 3.64
C ILE A 161 -28.69 12.76 4.26
N CYS A 162 -29.49 12.05 3.47
CA CYS A 162 -30.03 10.74 3.82
C CYS A 162 -29.50 9.66 2.86
N GLU A 163 -29.73 8.40 3.19
CA GLU A 163 -29.32 7.27 2.35
C GLU A 163 -30.20 7.05 1.12
N GLY A 164 -31.50 7.36 1.20
CA GLY A 164 -32.47 7.05 0.16
C GLY A 164 -33.36 8.21 -0.24
N GLU A 165 -33.84 8.19 -1.49
CA GLU A 165 -34.69 9.25 -2.04
C GLU A 165 -36.03 9.38 -1.30
N LYS A 166 -36.54 8.27 -0.73
CA LYS A 166 -37.78 8.27 0.06
C LYS A 166 -37.64 9.12 1.33
N ASP A 167 -36.52 9.00 2.04
CA ASP A 167 -36.25 9.77 3.25
C ASP A 167 -36.08 11.25 2.94
N VAL A 168 -35.40 11.55 1.84
CA VAL A 168 -35.27 12.92 1.31
C VAL A 168 -36.64 13.54 1.07
N GLU A 169 -37.53 12.86 0.33
CA GLU A 169 -38.86 13.40 0.05
C GLU A 169 -39.70 13.61 1.31
N ASN A 170 -39.62 12.70 2.28
CA ASN A 170 -40.35 12.84 3.54
C ASN A 170 -39.84 14.02 4.39
N LEU A 171 -38.52 14.24 4.44
CA LEU A 171 -37.95 15.42 5.09
C LEU A 171 -38.30 16.73 4.36
N VAL A 172 -38.31 16.71 3.02
CA VAL A 172 -38.71 17.86 2.21
C VAL A 172 -40.19 18.19 2.41
N ALA A 173 -41.07 17.20 2.55
CA ALA A 173 -42.47 17.41 2.87
C ALA A 173 -42.68 18.12 4.22
N GLU A 174 -41.74 17.93 5.16
CA GLU A 174 -41.69 18.61 6.47
C GLU A 174 -40.94 19.97 6.42
N GLY A 175 -40.62 20.47 5.21
CA GLY A 175 -40.00 21.77 4.99
C GLY A 175 -38.49 21.83 5.26
N LEU A 176 -37.80 20.69 5.25
CA LEU A 176 -36.34 20.61 5.37
C LEU A 176 -35.67 20.56 3.99
N VAL A 177 -34.44 21.09 3.89
CA VAL A 177 -33.61 20.95 2.68
C VAL A 177 -32.87 19.63 2.78
N ALA A 178 -33.22 18.65 1.95
CA ALA A 178 -32.61 17.33 1.99
C ALA A 178 -32.20 16.81 0.60
N THR A 179 -31.19 15.94 0.58
CA THR A 179 -30.63 15.33 -0.64
C THR A 179 -30.01 13.96 -0.33
N CYS A 180 -29.69 13.18 -1.37
CA CYS A 180 -28.98 11.91 -1.26
C CYS A 180 -28.17 11.63 -2.54
N ASN A 181 -27.21 10.71 -2.46
CA ASN A 181 -26.52 10.21 -3.64
C ASN A 181 -27.29 9.06 -4.31
N VAL A 182 -27.12 8.92 -5.62
CA VAL A 182 -27.68 7.77 -6.33
C VAL A 182 -27.07 6.45 -5.84
N GLY A 183 -27.93 5.47 -5.59
CA GLY A 183 -27.53 4.11 -5.21
C GLY A 183 -27.27 3.89 -3.72
N GLY A 184 -27.55 4.89 -2.87
CA GLY A 184 -27.53 4.80 -1.41
C GLY A 184 -26.16 4.50 -0.79
N ALA A 185 -26.19 3.80 0.35
CA ALA A 185 -25.02 3.55 1.19
C ALA A 185 -23.77 3.10 0.41
N GLY A 186 -22.64 3.72 0.74
CA GLY A 186 -21.33 3.42 0.16
C GLY A 186 -21.09 3.97 -1.25
N LYS A 187 -22.10 4.55 -1.92
CA LYS A 187 -22.00 5.08 -3.31
C LYS A 187 -21.71 6.58 -3.40
N TRP A 188 -21.29 7.22 -2.30
CA TRP A 188 -20.80 8.60 -2.31
C TRP A 188 -19.54 8.75 -3.18
N LYS A 189 -19.49 9.81 -3.99
CA LYS A 189 -18.41 10.18 -4.91
C LYS A 189 -17.96 11.61 -4.64
N ALA A 190 -16.70 11.91 -4.96
CA ALA A 190 -16.12 13.24 -4.76
C ALA A 190 -16.87 14.36 -5.51
N GLU A 191 -17.40 14.07 -6.70
CA GLU A 191 -18.20 15.00 -7.52
C GLU A 191 -19.39 15.58 -6.75
N TYR A 192 -20.00 14.81 -5.83
CA TYR A 192 -21.12 15.28 -5.01
C TYR A 192 -20.69 16.31 -3.96
N SER A 193 -19.49 16.14 -3.38
CA SER A 193 -19.02 16.99 -2.30
C SER A 193 -18.88 18.44 -2.74
N GLU A 194 -18.42 18.68 -3.97
CA GLU A 194 -18.22 20.03 -4.52
C GLU A 194 -19.51 20.85 -4.57
N THR A 195 -20.64 20.18 -4.81
CA THR A 195 -21.98 20.82 -4.83
C THR A 195 -22.35 21.43 -3.47
N LEU A 196 -21.74 20.96 -2.39
CA LEU A 196 -22.04 21.36 -1.01
C LEU A 196 -21.02 22.36 -0.44
N ARG A 197 -20.17 22.95 -1.28
CA ARG A 197 -19.15 23.90 -0.87
C ARG A 197 -19.75 25.07 -0.07
N GLY A 198 -19.19 25.30 1.12
CA GLY A 198 -19.61 26.39 2.02
C GLY A 198 -20.97 26.18 2.69
N ARG A 199 -21.67 25.06 2.46
CA ARG A 199 -22.95 24.75 3.10
C ARG A 199 -22.74 24.18 4.49
N LYS A 200 -23.71 24.39 5.39
CA LYS A 200 -23.82 23.60 6.63
C LYS A 200 -24.54 22.31 6.29
N VAL A 201 -24.00 21.18 6.72
CA VAL A 201 -24.51 19.84 6.39
C VAL A 201 -24.83 19.05 7.66
N ALA A 202 -25.91 18.28 7.64
CA ALA A 202 -26.20 17.23 8.60
C ALA A 202 -26.38 15.91 7.84
N VAL A 203 -25.77 14.83 8.32
CA VAL A 203 -25.92 13.49 7.76
C VAL A 203 -26.74 12.65 8.73
N ILE A 204 -27.86 12.12 8.26
CA ILE A 204 -28.73 11.22 9.04
C ILE A 204 -28.57 9.81 8.45
N PRO A 205 -27.81 8.92 9.11
CA PRO A 205 -27.71 7.52 8.70
C PRO A 205 -29.00 6.76 9.00
N ASP A 206 -29.22 5.66 8.27
CA ASP A 206 -30.09 4.58 8.71
C ASP A 206 -29.48 3.97 10.00
N ASN A 207 -30.35 3.51 10.90
CA ASN A 207 -29.99 2.87 12.17
C ASN A 207 -29.50 1.43 11.96
N ASP A 208 -28.49 1.26 11.10
CA ASP A 208 -27.75 0.04 10.88
C ASP A 208 -26.26 0.30 10.59
N LYS A 209 -25.46 -0.77 10.57
CA LYS A 209 -24.01 -0.65 10.40
C LYS A 209 -23.59 -0.05 9.03
N PRO A 210 -24.16 -0.50 7.89
CA PRO A 210 -23.90 0.15 6.60
C PRO A 210 -24.21 1.64 6.58
N GLY A 211 -25.27 2.06 7.28
CA GLY A 211 -25.65 3.46 7.35
C GLY A 211 -24.66 4.31 8.14
N GLU A 212 -24.21 3.82 9.30
CA GLU A 212 -23.14 4.46 10.07
C GLU A 212 -21.85 4.63 9.26
N GLU A 213 -21.42 3.56 8.56
CA GLU A 213 -20.23 3.59 7.70
C GLU A 213 -20.40 4.57 6.53
N HIS A 214 -21.61 4.66 5.98
CA HIS A 214 -21.92 5.63 4.93
C HIS A 214 -21.87 7.06 5.45
N ALA A 215 -22.48 7.35 6.60
CA ALA A 215 -22.50 8.69 7.16
C ALA A 215 -21.10 9.20 7.50
N ALA A 216 -20.24 8.35 8.09
CA ALA A 216 -18.84 8.69 8.32
C ALA A 216 -18.12 9.00 7.00
N LYS A 217 -18.30 8.17 5.97
CA LYS A 217 -17.68 8.39 4.64
C LYS A 217 -18.14 9.70 3.99
N VAL A 218 -19.42 10.04 4.11
CA VAL A 218 -19.97 11.30 3.60
C VAL A 218 -19.40 12.48 4.39
N ALA A 219 -19.32 12.37 5.72
CA ALA A 219 -18.82 13.43 6.57
C ALA A 219 -17.35 13.74 6.32
N ASP A 220 -16.52 12.72 6.16
CA ASP A 220 -15.10 12.85 5.80
C ASP A 220 -14.94 13.46 4.40
N ALA A 221 -15.73 13.01 3.42
CA ALA A 221 -15.66 13.53 2.05
C ALA A 221 -16.09 15.01 1.92
N LEU A 222 -16.74 15.57 2.94
CA LEU A 222 -17.16 16.97 2.99
C LEU A 222 -16.20 17.85 3.80
N GLN A 223 -15.18 17.26 4.42
CA GLN A 223 -14.17 18.00 5.17
C GLN A 223 -13.42 18.99 4.27
N GLY A 224 -13.32 20.25 4.72
CA GLY A 224 -12.66 21.32 3.96
C GLY A 224 -13.46 21.81 2.74
N ILE A 225 -14.65 21.26 2.49
CA ILE A 225 -15.55 21.67 1.41
C ILE A 225 -16.80 22.32 2.01
N ALA A 226 -17.52 21.60 2.88
CA ALA A 226 -18.65 22.14 3.62
C ALA A 226 -18.16 23.12 4.72
N ALA A 227 -18.98 24.11 5.07
CA ALA A 227 -18.69 25.02 6.17
C ALA A 227 -18.75 24.31 7.54
N GLU A 228 -19.61 23.30 7.66
CA GLU A 228 -19.79 22.52 8.88
C GLU A 228 -20.46 21.19 8.54
N VAL A 229 -20.08 20.11 9.20
CA VAL A 229 -20.70 18.79 9.06
C VAL A 229 -21.07 18.25 10.44
N ARG A 230 -22.26 17.66 10.57
CA ARG A 230 -22.72 16.93 11.76
C ARG A 230 -23.28 15.58 11.35
N ILE A 231 -22.97 14.53 12.11
CA ILE A 231 -23.68 13.25 12.00
C ILE A 231 -24.76 13.23 13.08
N VAL A 232 -25.99 12.88 12.70
CA VAL A 232 -27.18 13.00 13.55
C VAL A 232 -27.90 11.67 13.63
N HIS A 233 -27.77 11.01 14.77
CA HIS A 233 -28.41 9.73 15.06
C HIS A 233 -29.84 9.92 15.51
N LEU A 234 -30.79 9.34 14.75
CA LEU A 234 -32.18 9.25 15.17
C LEU A 234 -32.33 8.17 16.25
N PRO A 235 -33.29 8.33 17.20
CA PRO A 235 -33.51 7.30 18.20
C PRO A 235 -33.92 5.98 17.52
N VAL A 236 -33.45 4.84 18.03
CA VAL A 236 -33.78 3.51 17.48
C VAL A 236 -35.25 3.12 17.66
N GLU A 237 -35.97 3.83 18.53
CA GLU A 237 -37.39 3.69 18.80
C GLU A 237 -38.01 5.07 19.08
N HIS A 238 -39.21 5.33 18.56
CA HIS A 238 -39.98 6.54 18.83
C HIS A 238 -41.47 6.20 18.96
N ASN A 239 -42.13 6.68 20.02
CA ASN A 239 -43.55 6.43 20.30
C ASN A 239 -43.98 4.94 20.19
N GLY A 240 -43.12 4.00 20.61
CA GLY A 240 -43.39 2.56 20.55
C GLY A 240 -43.18 1.92 19.17
N HIS A 241 -42.66 2.68 18.20
CA HIS A 241 -42.33 2.19 16.86
C HIS A 241 -40.82 2.15 16.66
N LYS A 242 -40.33 1.04 16.07
CA LYS A 242 -38.92 0.92 15.67
C LYS A 242 -38.61 1.89 14.54
N VAL A 243 -37.53 2.66 14.69
CA VAL A 243 -37.08 3.65 13.73
C VAL A 243 -35.80 3.14 13.06
N LYS A 244 -35.89 2.86 11.76
CA LYS A 244 -34.74 2.44 10.95
C LYS A 244 -34.13 3.57 10.15
N ASP A 245 -34.95 4.51 9.71
CA ASP A 245 -34.57 5.61 8.82
C ASP A 245 -35.38 6.86 9.18
N ALA A 246 -35.13 7.98 8.49
CA ALA A 246 -35.87 9.22 8.73
C ALA A 246 -37.36 9.09 8.40
N SER A 247 -37.72 8.28 7.41
CA SER A 247 -39.12 7.99 7.09
C SER A 247 -39.85 7.31 8.25
N ASP A 248 -39.24 6.31 8.88
CA ASP A 248 -39.82 5.59 10.01
C ASP A 248 -39.95 6.51 11.24
N PHE A 249 -38.99 7.42 11.46
CA PHE A 249 -39.06 8.42 12.53
C PHE A 249 -40.26 9.36 12.36
N LEU A 250 -40.45 9.92 11.17
CA LEU A 250 -41.59 10.79 10.86
C LEU A 250 -42.92 10.02 10.93
N ALA A 251 -42.96 8.79 10.41
CA ALA A 251 -44.16 7.94 10.48
C ALA A 251 -44.55 7.56 11.93
N ALA A 252 -43.58 7.50 12.84
CA ALA A 252 -43.79 7.30 14.27
C ALA A 252 -44.25 8.57 15.01
N GLY A 253 -44.48 9.69 14.31
CA GLY A 253 -44.89 10.97 14.88
C GLY A 253 -43.74 11.91 15.24
N GLY A 254 -42.53 11.63 14.76
CA GLY A 254 -41.40 12.55 14.83
C GLY A 254 -41.65 13.81 13.98
N THR A 255 -41.09 14.95 14.39
CA THR A 255 -41.31 16.27 13.76
C THR A 255 -40.02 16.86 13.21
N ALA A 256 -40.13 17.79 12.25
CA ALA A 256 -38.97 18.56 11.75
C ALA A 256 -38.27 19.33 12.88
N GLU A 257 -39.01 19.87 13.85
CA GLU A 257 -38.46 20.57 15.01
C GLU A 257 -37.59 19.65 15.87
N GLN A 258 -37.99 18.39 16.07
CA GLN A 258 -37.16 17.40 16.76
C GLN A 258 -35.89 17.09 15.98
N ILE A 259 -35.97 16.94 14.64
CA ILE A 259 -34.79 16.73 13.79
C ILE A 259 -33.84 17.93 13.88
N ARG A 260 -34.35 19.16 13.82
CA ARG A 260 -33.53 20.38 13.99
C ARG A 260 -32.87 20.42 15.38
N THR A 261 -33.61 20.04 16.43
CA THR A 261 -33.06 19.96 17.79
C THR A 261 -31.94 18.93 17.88
N LEU A 262 -32.12 17.75 17.29
CA LEU A 262 -31.09 16.70 17.23
C LEU A 262 -29.85 17.21 16.48
N ILE A 263 -30.03 17.84 15.32
CA ILE A 263 -28.95 18.49 14.56
C ILE A 263 -28.20 19.50 15.43
N ASP A 264 -28.91 20.40 16.11
CA ASP A 264 -28.31 21.49 16.90
C ASP A 264 -27.56 20.95 18.13
N SER A 265 -28.02 19.83 18.69
CA SER A 265 -27.36 19.12 19.80
C SER A 265 -26.17 18.26 19.37
N ALA A 266 -26.12 17.84 18.10
CA ALA A 266 -25.05 17.00 17.59
C ALA A 266 -23.71 17.75 17.54
N LYS A 267 -22.63 17.08 17.94
CA LYS A 267 -21.27 17.64 17.88
C LYS A 267 -20.88 17.84 16.40
N ALA A 268 -20.18 18.94 16.11
CA ALA A 268 -19.52 19.11 14.82
C ALA A 268 -18.53 17.97 14.60
N TRP A 269 -18.59 17.37 13.41
CA TRP A 269 -17.66 16.30 13.02
C TRP A 269 -16.23 16.85 12.99
N THR A 270 -15.37 16.29 13.83
CA THR A 270 -13.93 16.63 13.89
C THR A 270 -13.09 15.36 13.71
N PRO A 271 -11.97 15.41 12.98
CA PRO A 271 -11.16 14.24 12.64
C PRO A 271 -10.55 13.46 13.83
N ASP A 272 -10.60 14.00 15.05
CA ASP A 272 -9.97 13.39 16.24
C ASP A 272 -10.76 12.22 16.86
N ASP A 273 -12.05 12.07 16.56
CA ASP A 273 -12.89 10.99 17.14
C ASP A 273 -12.94 9.72 16.25
N ALA A 274 -12.12 9.64 15.20
CA ALA A 274 -11.97 8.45 14.38
C ALA A 274 -10.68 7.69 14.74
N ALA A 275 -10.83 6.41 15.08
CA ALA A 275 -9.75 5.44 15.04
C ALA A 275 -8.91 5.61 13.74
N PRO A 276 -7.58 5.40 13.79
CA PRO A 276 -6.68 5.73 12.68
C PRO A 276 -7.23 5.21 11.36
N ALA A 277 -7.43 6.14 10.43
CA ALA A 277 -8.05 5.97 9.12
C ALA A 277 -7.86 4.57 8.53
N ALA A 278 -8.94 3.79 8.48
CA ALA A 278 -9.07 2.73 7.49
C ALA A 278 -9.26 3.39 6.12
N ASP A 279 -8.14 3.72 5.48
CA ASP A 279 -8.08 4.27 4.12
C ASP A 279 -8.84 3.35 3.13
N PRO A 280 -9.88 3.85 2.44
CA PRO A 280 -10.62 3.08 1.45
C PRO A 280 -9.78 2.95 0.18
N LEU A 281 -8.83 2.01 0.17
CA LEU A 281 -8.09 1.56 -1.02
C LEU A 281 -7.75 2.69 -2.00
N ARG A 282 -6.70 3.46 -1.71
CA ARG A 282 -5.99 4.07 -2.82
C ARG A 282 -5.58 2.94 -3.76
N THR A 283 -6.09 2.98 -4.98
CA THR A 283 -5.61 2.15 -6.10
C THR A 283 -4.10 2.33 -6.32
N GLU A 284 -3.52 3.39 -5.76
CA GLU A 284 -2.08 3.64 -5.61
C GLU A 284 -1.36 2.50 -4.85
N TYR A 285 -1.94 1.94 -3.78
CA TYR A 285 -1.36 0.84 -2.97
C TYR A 285 -1.47 -0.56 -3.61
N ALA A 286 -2.18 -0.70 -4.73
CA ALA A 286 -2.21 -1.95 -5.49
C ALA A 286 -1.02 -2.09 -6.47
N THR A 287 0.01 -1.27 -6.29
CA THR A 287 1.21 -1.18 -7.13
C THR A 287 2.48 -1.34 -6.29
N GLU A 288 3.60 -1.62 -6.97
CA GLU A 288 4.91 -1.65 -6.32
C GLU A 288 5.25 -0.28 -5.69
N LEU A 289 4.83 0.83 -6.32
CA LEU A 289 5.06 2.19 -5.83
C LEU A 289 4.26 2.48 -4.57
N GLY A 290 2.98 2.17 -4.53
CA GLY A 290 2.19 2.39 -3.31
C GLY A 290 2.67 1.51 -2.16
N ASN A 291 3.08 0.28 -2.44
CA ASN A 291 3.72 -0.56 -1.40
C ASN A 291 5.07 0.01 -0.93
N ALA A 292 5.84 0.66 -1.81
CA ALA A 292 7.06 1.37 -1.43
C ALA A 292 6.74 2.57 -0.52
N GLN A 293 5.75 3.37 -0.87
CA GLN A 293 5.28 4.49 -0.05
C GLN A 293 4.75 4.03 1.30
N GLU A 294 4.04 2.90 1.36
CA GLU A 294 3.55 2.35 2.61
C GLU A 294 4.69 1.77 3.48
N LEU A 295 5.70 1.14 2.87
CA LEU A 295 6.94 0.75 3.55
C LEU A 295 7.60 1.97 4.19
N VAL A 296 7.76 3.06 3.45
CA VAL A 296 8.36 4.31 3.94
C VAL A 296 7.50 4.98 5.00
N ARG A 297 6.18 4.98 4.84
CA ARG A 297 5.26 5.55 5.84
C ARG A 297 5.40 4.85 7.19
N ARG A 298 5.56 3.53 7.19
CA ARG A 298 5.64 2.71 8.42
C ARG A 298 7.04 2.65 9.01
N HIS A 299 8.05 2.53 8.15
CA HIS A 299 9.41 2.16 8.55
C HIS A 299 10.46 3.16 8.07
N GLY A 300 10.09 4.21 7.34
CA GLY A 300 11.02 5.19 6.77
C GLY A 300 11.77 6.03 7.81
N GLN A 301 11.30 6.08 9.06
CA GLN A 301 12.10 6.63 10.14
C GLN A 301 13.30 5.74 10.48
N ASP A 302 13.16 4.41 10.35
CA ASP A 302 14.17 3.41 10.70
C ASP A 302 14.92 2.86 9.48
N LEU A 303 14.76 3.48 8.32
CA LEU A 303 15.30 3.01 7.04
C LEU A 303 15.98 4.15 6.27
N ARG A 304 17.18 3.90 5.77
CA ARG A 304 17.91 4.77 4.83
C ARG A 304 18.52 3.94 3.72
N TYR A 305 18.78 4.58 2.58
CA TYR A 305 19.50 3.97 1.46
C TYR A 305 20.77 4.76 1.18
N ASP A 306 21.94 4.15 1.40
CA ASP A 306 23.24 4.74 1.06
C ASP A 306 23.42 4.71 -0.46
N CYS A 307 23.19 5.86 -1.11
CA CYS A 307 23.24 5.98 -2.56
C CYS A 307 24.64 5.72 -3.14
N ASP A 308 25.69 5.87 -2.33
CA ASP A 308 27.07 5.71 -2.79
C ASP A 308 27.51 4.24 -2.74
N SER A 309 27.01 3.45 -1.78
CA SER A 309 27.29 2.00 -1.69
C SER A 309 26.23 1.11 -2.32
N GLY A 310 25.00 1.62 -2.53
CA GLY A 310 23.87 0.84 -3.02
C GLY A 310 23.26 -0.09 -1.95
N SER A 311 23.48 0.22 -0.67
CA SER A 311 23.06 -0.62 0.46
C SER A 311 22.00 0.05 1.33
N TRP A 312 21.08 -0.77 1.84
CA TRP A 312 20.12 -0.36 2.86
C TRP A 312 20.78 -0.25 4.24
N LEU A 313 20.39 0.77 4.99
CA LEU A 313 20.76 0.97 6.39
C LEU A 313 19.51 0.93 7.26
N VAL A 314 19.61 0.26 8.40
CA VAL A 314 18.52 0.11 9.38
C VAL A 314 18.96 0.69 10.72
N TRP A 315 18.06 1.40 11.36
CA TRP A 315 18.29 1.95 12.69
C TRP A 315 18.30 0.85 13.76
N THR A 316 19.35 0.79 14.57
CA THR A 316 19.53 -0.22 15.63
C THR A 316 19.01 0.21 17.00
N GLY A 317 18.53 1.45 17.12
CA GLY A 317 18.29 2.12 18.41
C GLY A 317 19.43 3.05 18.83
N GLN A 318 20.63 2.86 18.28
CA GLN A 318 21.85 3.62 18.64
C GLN A 318 22.59 4.18 17.42
N ALA A 319 22.56 3.47 16.29
CA ALA A 319 23.23 3.86 15.06
C ALA A 319 22.55 3.26 13.83
N TRP A 320 22.89 3.77 12.66
CA TRP A 320 22.53 3.21 11.36
C TRP A 320 23.51 2.09 10.99
N ALA A 321 22.99 0.89 10.75
CA ALA A 321 23.79 -0.28 10.38
C ALA A 321 23.37 -0.83 9.02
N GLU A 322 24.32 -1.37 8.26
CA GLU A 322 24.04 -2.07 7.01
C GLU A 322 23.06 -3.23 7.22
N ASP A 323 22.02 -3.32 6.38
CA ASP A 323 20.95 -4.31 6.49
C ASP A 323 21.40 -5.70 5.99
N ARG A 324 22.24 -6.37 6.77
CA ARG A 324 22.71 -7.72 6.45
C ARG A 324 21.68 -8.82 6.69
N ALA A 325 20.68 -8.56 7.51
CA ALA A 325 19.60 -9.51 7.82
C ALA A 325 18.40 -9.39 6.87
N GLY A 326 18.41 -8.40 5.97
CA GLY A 326 17.31 -8.14 5.04
C GLY A 326 16.03 -7.65 5.72
N GLN A 327 16.15 -6.87 6.80
CA GLN A 327 15.03 -6.27 7.53
C GLN A 327 14.15 -5.40 6.63
N ALA A 328 14.73 -4.64 5.70
CA ALA A 328 13.97 -3.87 4.71
C ALA A 328 13.10 -4.78 3.85
N ALA A 329 13.64 -5.92 3.41
CA ALA A 329 12.90 -6.93 2.66
C ALA A 329 11.83 -7.62 3.52
N GLN A 330 12.08 -7.83 4.82
CA GLN A 330 11.09 -8.39 5.74
C GLN A 330 9.90 -7.43 5.91
N TRP A 331 10.15 -6.14 6.10
CA TRP A 331 9.10 -5.11 6.17
C TRP A 331 8.33 -4.98 4.85
N SER A 332 9.02 -5.01 3.71
CA SER A 332 8.38 -5.02 2.39
C SER A 332 7.43 -6.21 2.21
N LYS A 333 7.84 -7.42 2.63
CA LYS A 333 6.98 -8.61 2.61
C LYS A 333 5.76 -8.46 3.52
N ALA A 334 5.90 -7.83 4.69
CA ALA A 334 4.80 -7.58 5.60
C ALA A 334 3.76 -6.63 4.98
N VAL A 335 4.22 -5.54 4.34
CA VAL A 335 3.35 -4.61 3.59
C VAL A 335 2.64 -5.32 2.44
N ALA A 336 3.35 -6.14 1.66
CA ALA A 336 2.76 -6.91 0.57
C ALA A 336 1.68 -7.89 1.06
N ARG A 337 1.94 -8.62 2.15
CA ARG A 337 1.00 -9.57 2.77
C ARG A 337 -0.27 -8.88 3.24
N GLU A 338 -0.15 -7.73 3.89
CA GLU A 338 -1.31 -7.01 4.39
C GLU A 338 -2.15 -6.43 3.24
N THR A 339 -1.48 -5.89 2.22
CA THR A 339 -2.13 -5.43 0.99
C THR A 339 -2.89 -6.56 0.32
N TRP A 340 -2.32 -7.76 0.28
CA TRP A 340 -3.00 -8.97 -0.19
C TRP A 340 -4.27 -9.26 0.60
N THR A 341 -4.20 -9.29 1.93
CA THR A 341 -5.37 -9.53 2.78
C THR A 341 -6.48 -8.49 2.53
N ARG A 342 -6.12 -7.21 2.43
CA ARG A 342 -7.08 -6.12 2.14
C ARG A 342 -7.75 -6.31 0.77
N LEU A 343 -6.98 -6.65 -0.26
CA LEU A 343 -7.49 -6.81 -1.63
C LEU A 343 -8.35 -8.07 -1.81
N GLN A 344 -8.11 -9.14 -1.03
CA GLN A 344 -8.93 -10.36 -1.07
C GLN A 344 -10.40 -10.08 -0.74
N HIS A 345 -10.67 -9.18 0.21
CA HIS A 345 -12.03 -8.85 0.63
C HIS A 345 -12.86 -8.13 -0.45
N LEU A 346 -12.22 -7.61 -1.51
CA LEU A 346 -12.90 -6.90 -2.60
C LEU A 346 -13.51 -7.81 -3.68
N GLY A 347 -13.17 -9.10 -3.70
CA GLY A 347 -13.75 -10.08 -4.62
C GLY A 347 -13.44 -9.86 -6.12
N SER A 348 -12.50 -8.98 -6.47
CA SER A 348 -12.11 -8.70 -7.86
C SER A 348 -10.96 -9.60 -8.33
N ALA A 349 -11.12 -10.27 -9.48
CA ALA A 349 -10.06 -11.07 -10.10
C ALA A 349 -8.80 -10.24 -10.45
N LEU A 350 -8.99 -8.96 -10.77
CA LEU A 350 -7.89 -8.03 -11.01
C LEU A 350 -7.13 -7.75 -9.70
N ALA A 351 -7.86 -7.48 -8.61
CA ALA A 351 -7.26 -7.23 -7.29
C ALA A 351 -6.45 -8.45 -6.80
N GLN A 352 -6.96 -9.66 -7.00
CA GLN A 352 -6.24 -10.91 -6.66
C GLN A 352 -4.96 -11.08 -7.49
N LYS A 353 -4.97 -10.72 -8.78
CA LYS A 353 -3.79 -10.79 -9.66
C LYS A 353 -2.72 -9.75 -9.29
N HIS A 354 -3.13 -8.53 -8.93
CA HIS A 354 -2.21 -7.50 -8.46
C HIS A 354 -1.57 -7.88 -7.14
N ALA A 355 -2.38 -8.36 -6.20
CA ALA A 355 -1.92 -8.80 -4.91
C ALA A 355 -0.88 -9.95 -5.04
N SER A 356 -1.11 -10.94 -5.91
CA SER A 356 -0.24 -12.13 -5.99
C SER A 356 1.13 -11.78 -6.53
N ARG A 357 1.18 -10.80 -7.44
CA ARG A 357 2.44 -10.25 -7.96
C ARG A 357 3.29 -9.63 -6.84
N MET A 358 2.69 -8.95 -5.87
CA MET A 358 3.43 -8.26 -4.80
C MET A 358 4.16 -9.22 -3.86
N GLU A 359 3.66 -10.45 -3.69
CA GLU A 359 4.33 -11.47 -2.88
C GLU A 359 5.43 -12.23 -3.62
N THR A 360 5.66 -11.94 -4.92
CA THR A 360 6.76 -12.55 -5.67
C THR A 360 8.10 -11.91 -5.32
N ALA A 361 9.20 -12.64 -5.55
CA ALA A 361 10.54 -12.09 -5.39
C ALA A 361 10.78 -10.84 -6.28
N ALA A 362 10.15 -10.78 -7.45
CA ALA A 362 10.21 -9.60 -8.31
C ALA A 362 9.43 -8.42 -7.72
N GLY A 363 8.24 -8.66 -7.17
CA GLY A 363 7.43 -7.63 -6.51
C GLY A 363 8.14 -7.03 -5.30
N VAL A 364 8.67 -7.87 -4.40
CA VAL A 364 9.44 -7.41 -3.22
C VAL A 364 10.65 -6.59 -3.64
N ARG A 365 11.40 -7.03 -4.66
CA ARG A 365 12.53 -6.24 -5.19
C ARG A 365 12.07 -4.93 -5.78
N GLY A 366 10.99 -4.92 -6.56
CA GLY A 366 10.43 -3.70 -7.16
C GLY A 366 10.02 -2.67 -6.12
N VAL A 367 9.38 -3.11 -5.03
CA VAL A 367 9.03 -2.26 -3.89
C VAL A 367 10.27 -1.64 -3.26
N LEU A 368 11.31 -2.44 -2.99
CA LEU A 368 12.55 -1.91 -2.43
C LEU A 368 13.20 -0.90 -3.38
N THR A 369 13.35 -1.24 -4.66
CA THR A 369 13.94 -0.35 -5.68
C THR A 369 13.21 1.00 -5.77
N LEU A 370 11.88 1.01 -5.69
CA LEU A 370 11.13 2.27 -5.71
C LEU A 370 11.33 3.07 -4.42
N ALA A 371 11.38 2.39 -3.27
CA ALA A 371 11.58 3.01 -1.97
C ALA A 371 12.94 3.72 -1.83
N GLU A 372 13.98 3.28 -2.56
CA GLU A 372 15.32 3.90 -2.56
C GLU A 372 15.29 5.40 -2.86
N SER A 373 14.30 5.84 -3.64
CA SER A 373 14.15 7.23 -4.12
C SER A 373 13.05 8.03 -3.40
N GLU A 374 12.33 7.42 -2.46
CA GLU A 374 11.26 8.09 -1.73
C GLU A 374 11.81 9.17 -0.77
N PRO A 375 11.01 10.22 -0.44
CA PRO A 375 11.47 11.31 0.43
C PRO A 375 12.03 10.82 1.77
N ASN A 376 13.17 11.38 2.19
CA ASN A 376 13.88 11.09 3.44
C ASN A 376 14.51 9.68 3.55
N ILE A 377 14.46 8.86 2.50
CA ILE A 377 15.16 7.57 2.42
C ILE A 377 16.62 7.70 1.93
N PRO A 378 16.91 8.35 0.79
CA PRO A 378 18.26 8.40 0.27
C PRO A 378 19.19 9.21 1.18
N VAL A 379 20.38 8.69 1.42
CA VAL A 379 21.47 9.34 2.15
C VAL A 379 22.77 9.15 1.40
N ARG A 380 23.64 10.16 1.43
CA ARG A 380 25.00 10.07 0.90
C ARG A 380 25.98 9.69 2.01
N ARG A 381 27.06 9.03 1.63
CA ARG A 381 28.18 8.67 2.52
C ARG A 381 28.73 9.88 3.28
N THR A 382 28.74 11.05 2.66
CA THR A 382 29.22 12.30 3.25
C THR A 382 28.29 12.87 4.34
N GLN A 383 27.05 12.38 4.42
CA GLN A 383 26.09 12.76 5.47
C GLN A 383 26.16 11.81 6.68
N LEU A 384 26.68 10.60 6.49
CA LEU A 384 26.88 9.62 7.54
C LEU A 384 28.10 10.00 8.38
N ASP A 385 27.96 10.01 9.71
CA ASP A 385 29.00 10.43 10.66
C ASP A 385 29.63 11.82 10.32
N ALA A 386 28.81 12.75 9.80
CA ALA A 386 29.30 14.00 9.21
C ALA A 386 29.85 15.02 10.22
N ASP A 387 29.36 15.02 11.47
CA ASP A 387 29.89 15.91 12.50
C ASP A 387 31.14 15.26 13.16
N PRO A 388 32.35 15.83 12.97
CA PRO A 388 33.58 15.24 13.49
C PRO A 388 33.69 15.28 15.02
N PHE A 389 32.86 16.06 15.71
CA PHE A 389 32.90 16.21 17.16
C PHE A 389 31.73 15.53 17.88
N ILE A 390 30.86 14.82 17.16
CA ILE A 390 29.89 13.93 17.78
C ILE A 390 30.57 12.58 18.02
N PHE A 391 30.50 12.06 19.26
CA PHE A 391 31.03 10.74 19.62
C PHE A 391 29.90 9.88 20.19
N ASN A 392 29.56 8.81 19.46
CA ASN A 392 28.45 7.94 19.80
C ASN A 392 28.92 6.79 20.70
N CYS A 393 28.41 6.72 21.92
CA CYS A 393 28.68 5.67 22.91
C CYS A 393 27.48 4.72 23.02
N ARG A 394 27.62 3.62 23.75
CA ARG A 394 26.51 2.67 23.92
C ARG A 394 25.27 3.32 24.56
N ASN A 395 25.44 4.15 25.58
CA ASN A 395 24.32 4.76 26.32
C ASN A 395 23.91 6.17 25.84
N SER A 396 24.74 6.86 25.06
CA SER A 396 24.52 8.28 24.74
C SER A 396 25.39 8.77 23.59
N ILE A 397 25.01 9.91 23.02
CA ILE A 397 25.83 10.71 22.12
C ILE A 397 26.47 11.85 22.92
N ILE A 398 27.78 12.06 22.73
CA ILE A 398 28.54 13.14 23.34
C ILE A 398 28.89 14.18 22.28
N ASP A 399 28.59 15.45 22.55
CA ASP A 399 29.20 16.56 21.81
C ASP A 399 30.55 16.90 22.44
N LEU A 400 31.64 16.52 21.77
CA LEU A 400 33.02 16.70 22.25
C LEU A 400 33.41 18.18 22.40
N ARG A 401 32.68 19.12 21.78
CA ARG A 401 32.93 20.56 21.94
C ARG A 401 32.50 21.05 23.32
N THR A 402 31.42 20.48 23.85
CA THR A 402 30.79 20.92 25.10
C THR A 402 30.94 19.92 26.25
N GLY A 403 31.29 18.67 25.93
CA GLY A 403 31.31 17.55 26.88
C GLY A 403 29.92 17.08 27.32
N LYS A 404 28.84 17.58 26.70
CA LYS A 404 27.47 17.21 27.09
C LYS A 404 27.02 15.95 26.38
N ALA A 405 26.37 15.07 27.12
CA ALA A 405 25.74 13.86 26.61
C ALA A 405 24.24 14.07 26.37
N ARG A 406 23.70 13.42 25.34
CA ARG A 406 22.26 13.39 25.01
C ARG A 406 21.84 12.01 24.48
N PRO A 407 20.52 11.72 24.42
CA PRO A 407 20.02 10.48 23.83
C PRO A 407 20.39 10.33 22.34
N HIS A 408 20.33 9.09 21.85
CA HIS A 408 20.54 8.75 20.44
C HIS A 408 19.47 9.36 19.56
N GLU A 409 19.87 10.06 18.50
CA GLU A 409 18.95 10.62 17.52
C GLU A 409 19.27 10.14 16.11
N ARG A 410 18.24 9.70 15.39
CA ARG A 410 18.35 9.21 14.01
C ARG A 410 18.92 10.27 13.05
N ALA A 411 18.61 11.54 13.34
CA ALA A 411 19.04 12.70 12.55
C ALA A 411 20.57 12.91 12.57
N ASP A 412 21.28 12.36 13.56
CA ASP A 412 22.75 12.45 13.62
C ASP A 412 23.45 11.58 12.58
N LEU A 413 22.73 10.61 11.99
CA LEU A 413 23.25 9.73 10.95
C LEU A 413 24.54 9.00 11.35
N CYS A 414 24.73 8.74 12.65
CA CYS A 414 25.85 7.97 13.17
C CYS A 414 25.77 6.52 12.67
N THR A 415 26.86 5.99 12.13
CA THR A 415 26.97 4.56 11.77
C THR A 415 27.89 3.78 12.72
N ARG A 416 28.56 4.51 13.62
CA ARG A 416 29.52 3.97 14.59
C ARG A 416 29.02 4.15 16.01
N VAL A 417 29.48 3.26 16.88
CA VAL A 417 29.15 3.20 18.31
C VAL A 417 30.38 2.66 19.05
N ALA A 418 30.90 3.45 19.97
CA ALA A 418 31.92 3.01 20.90
C ALA A 418 31.31 2.01 21.90
N PRO A 419 31.99 0.89 22.21
CA PRO A 419 31.46 -0.20 23.03
C PRO A 419 31.52 0.10 24.53
N VAL A 420 31.44 1.38 24.91
CA VAL A 420 31.55 1.87 26.28
C VAL A 420 30.36 2.73 26.63
N ASP A 421 30.02 2.78 27.92
CA ASP A 421 29.04 3.70 28.46
C ASP A 421 29.74 4.97 28.93
N TYR A 422 29.21 6.12 28.56
CA TYR A 422 29.72 7.41 29.02
C TYR A 422 29.19 7.72 30.42
N ASP A 423 30.12 8.03 31.32
CA ASP A 423 29.84 8.54 32.65
C ASP A 423 30.74 9.76 32.91
N PRO A 424 30.18 10.98 33.06
CA PRO A 424 30.97 12.19 33.30
C PRO A 424 31.69 12.18 34.65
N ALA A 425 31.29 11.32 35.60
CA ALA A 425 31.93 11.16 36.89
C ALA A 425 32.98 10.03 36.92
N ALA A 426 33.16 9.30 35.80
CA ALA A 426 34.08 8.18 35.74
C ALA A 426 35.52 8.62 36.04
N THR A 427 36.20 7.83 36.87
CA THR A 427 37.64 7.97 37.12
C THR A 427 38.39 6.79 36.52
N ALA A 428 39.64 7.00 36.10
CA ALA A 428 40.45 5.96 35.46
C ALA A 428 41.76 5.70 36.22
N PRO A 429 41.73 5.35 37.52
CA PRO A 429 42.94 5.27 38.35
C PRO A 429 43.98 4.26 37.85
N THR A 430 43.54 3.12 37.30
CA THR A 430 44.44 2.12 36.69
C THR A 430 45.12 2.67 35.45
N TRP A 431 44.40 3.41 34.61
CA TRP A 431 44.95 4.04 33.41
C TRP A 431 45.95 5.14 33.78
N THR A 432 45.63 5.99 34.74
CA THR A 432 46.54 7.04 35.22
C THR A 432 47.83 6.44 35.79
N LYS A 433 47.74 5.40 36.64
CA LYS A 433 48.91 4.68 37.17
C LYS A 433 49.71 3.99 36.06
N PHE A 434 49.04 3.48 35.04
CA PHE A 434 49.70 2.87 33.88
C PHE A 434 50.53 3.91 33.13
N LEU A 435 49.95 5.08 32.79
CA LEU A 435 50.66 6.16 32.10
C LEU A 435 51.85 6.68 32.91
N ASP A 436 51.65 6.89 34.22
CA ASP A 436 52.70 7.31 35.14
C ASP A 436 53.88 6.34 35.16
N ARG A 437 53.58 5.03 35.24
CA ARG A 437 54.59 3.96 35.23
C ARG A 437 55.37 3.90 33.92
N ILE A 438 54.70 3.93 32.77
CA ILE A 438 55.41 3.76 31.48
C ILE A 438 56.19 5.01 31.06
N MET A 439 55.84 6.18 31.61
CA MET A 439 56.50 7.46 31.34
C MET A 439 57.42 7.92 32.48
N ASP A 440 57.62 7.10 33.52
CA ASP A 440 58.45 7.40 34.69
C ASP A 440 58.13 8.76 35.32
N GLY A 441 56.83 9.04 35.53
CA GLY A 441 56.36 10.30 36.10
C GLY A 441 56.54 11.54 35.21
N ASN A 442 56.90 11.39 33.93
CA ASN A 442 57.06 12.52 33.01
C ASN A 442 55.70 13.14 32.64
N ALA A 443 55.28 14.12 33.44
CA ALA A 443 53.99 14.80 33.29
C ALA A 443 53.75 15.40 31.90
N LYS A 444 54.79 15.91 31.22
CA LYS A 444 54.67 16.49 29.87
C LYS A 444 54.33 15.43 28.84
N LEU A 445 54.99 14.27 28.92
CA LEU A 445 54.77 13.17 27.99
C LEU A 445 53.42 12.48 28.26
N ILE A 446 53.03 12.32 29.53
CA ILE A 446 51.70 11.84 29.92
C ILE A 446 50.60 12.76 29.34
N ALA A 447 50.74 14.07 29.52
CA ALA A 447 49.78 15.03 28.97
C ALA A 447 49.76 15.04 27.43
N TYR A 448 50.87 14.71 26.76
CA TYR A 448 50.91 14.54 25.31
C TYR A 448 50.16 13.28 24.86
N LEU A 449 50.41 12.13 25.49
CA LEU A 449 49.67 10.89 25.20
C LEU A 449 48.17 11.03 25.46
N GLN A 450 47.79 11.74 26.52
CA GLN A 450 46.38 12.05 26.81
C GLN A 450 45.74 12.89 25.70
N ARG A 451 46.45 13.89 25.17
CA ARG A 451 45.98 14.71 24.03
C ARG A 451 45.86 13.89 22.75
N LEU A 452 46.83 13.01 22.48
CA LEU A 452 46.78 12.10 21.33
C LEU A 452 45.57 11.15 21.40
N ALA A 453 45.29 10.60 22.59
CA ALA A 453 44.09 9.78 22.81
C ALA A 453 42.80 10.60 22.64
N GLY A 454 42.79 11.86 23.09
CA GLY A 454 41.67 12.78 22.89
C GLY A 454 41.43 13.13 21.41
N LEU A 455 42.49 13.34 20.63
CA LEU A 455 42.39 13.59 19.19
C LEU A 455 41.70 12.43 18.47
N ALA A 456 42.03 11.18 18.85
CA ALA A 456 41.43 9.97 18.31
C ALA A 456 39.92 9.81 18.61
N LEU A 457 39.36 10.60 19.53
CA LEU A 457 37.92 10.66 19.74
C LEU A 457 37.21 11.48 18.65
N THR A 458 37.91 12.40 17.99
CA THR A 458 37.34 13.25 16.93
C THR A 458 37.56 12.64 15.54
N ALA A 459 36.78 13.04 14.55
CA ALA A 459 37.10 12.79 13.13
C ALA A 459 37.82 14.00 12.49
N ASP A 460 38.45 14.85 13.30
CA ASP A 460 39.19 16.02 12.82
C ASP A 460 40.58 15.59 12.34
N ALA A 461 40.75 15.56 11.02
CA ALA A 461 42.02 15.23 10.38
C ALA A 461 42.96 16.43 10.20
N THR A 462 42.59 17.66 10.58
CA THR A 462 43.36 18.89 10.27
C THR A 462 44.72 18.98 10.96
N VAL A 463 44.96 18.15 11.98
CA VAL A 463 46.21 18.12 12.76
C VAL A 463 47.37 17.49 11.98
N HIS A 464 47.07 16.65 10.99
CA HIS A 464 48.04 15.99 10.12
C HIS A 464 49.20 15.26 10.85
N GLU A 465 48.91 14.53 11.92
CA GLU A 465 49.92 13.85 12.74
C GLU A 465 49.98 12.33 12.51
N LEU A 466 51.21 11.79 12.49
CA LEU A 466 51.50 10.35 12.63
C LEU A 466 52.28 10.13 13.92
N ALA A 467 51.69 9.40 14.86
CA ALA A 467 52.37 9.04 16.10
C ALA A 467 53.10 7.69 15.97
N ILE A 468 54.43 7.71 16.15
CA ILE A 468 55.25 6.50 16.20
C ILE A 468 55.60 6.20 17.66
N LEU A 469 54.99 5.16 18.22
CA LEU A 469 55.29 4.71 19.57
C LEU A 469 56.58 3.88 19.54
N PHE A 470 57.68 4.46 20.02
CA PHE A 470 59.00 3.82 20.04
C PHE A 470 59.41 3.35 21.43
N GLY A 471 60.11 2.22 21.51
CA GLY A 471 60.74 1.76 22.74
C GLY A 471 61.18 0.30 22.66
N THR A 472 62.02 -0.14 23.59
CA THR A 472 62.36 -1.56 23.76
C THR A 472 61.09 -2.37 24.11
N GLY A 473 61.04 -3.67 23.78
CA GLY A 473 59.84 -4.49 23.99
C GLY A 473 59.33 -4.46 25.44
N ALA A 474 58.06 -4.81 25.67
CA ALA A 474 57.41 -4.84 26.99
C ALA A 474 57.23 -3.49 27.73
N ASN A 475 57.38 -2.34 27.05
CA ASN A 475 57.21 -1.00 27.65
C ASN A 475 55.77 -0.43 27.58
N GLY A 476 54.74 -1.28 27.43
CA GLY A 476 53.33 -0.84 27.45
C GLY A 476 52.78 -0.19 26.17
N LYS A 477 53.54 -0.12 25.07
CA LYS A 477 53.07 0.46 23.79
C LYS A 477 51.78 -0.18 23.26
N SER A 478 51.77 -1.52 23.17
CA SER A 478 50.58 -2.27 22.73
C SER A 478 49.44 -2.08 23.71
N VAL A 479 49.70 -2.15 25.02
CA VAL A 479 48.67 -1.90 26.05
C VAL A 479 48.02 -0.53 25.88
N PHE A 480 48.80 0.52 25.62
CA PHE A 480 48.26 1.86 25.34
C PHE A 480 47.38 1.83 24.08
N ALA A 481 47.90 1.36 22.95
CA ALA A 481 47.18 1.35 21.68
C ALA A 481 45.91 0.49 21.73
N ASP A 482 46.00 -0.73 22.25
CA ASP A 482 44.91 -1.69 22.38
C ASP A 482 43.81 -1.18 23.33
N THR A 483 44.18 -0.44 24.39
CA THR A 483 43.18 0.19 25.28
C THR A 483 42.37 1.25 24.54
N ILE A 484 43.02 2.10 23.75
CA ILE A 484 42.32 3.13 22.97
C ILE A 484 41.50 2.50 21.84
N VAL A 485 42.02 1.49 21.15
CA VAL A 485 41.26 0.73 20.14
C VAL A 485 40.03 0.07 20.77
N GLY A 486 40.16 -0.55 21.94
CA GLY A 486 39.06 -1.15 22.68
C GLY A 486 38.01 -0.12 23.12
N LEU A 487 38.43 1.08 23.54
CA LEU A 487 37.53 2.18 23.89
C LEU A 487 36.76 2.70 22.66
N LEU A 488 37.43 2.84 21.53
CA LEU A 488 36.85 3.35 20.28
C LEU A 488 35.98 2.32 19.55
N GLY A 489 36.25 1.02 19.71
CA GLY A 489 35.57 -0.06 19.00
C GLY A 489 35.54 0.16 17.50
N ASN A 490 34.35 0.29 16.91
CA ASN A 490 34.19 0.43 15.46
C ASN A 490 34.64 1.80 14.90
N TYR A 491 35.00 2.76 15.76
CA TYR A 491 35.74 3.97 15.36
C TYR A 491 37.22 3.69 15.08
N ALA A 492 37.80 2.62 15.62
CA ALA A 492 39.20 2.27 15.41
C ALA A 492 39.35 1.10 14.44
N ALA A 493 40.48 1.01 13.76
CA ALA A 493 40.88 -0.14 12.94
C ALA A 493 42.32 -0.54 13.24
N VAL A 494 42.64 -1.82 13.01
CA VAL A 494 44.01 -2.30 12.95
C VAL A 494 44.37 -2.45 11.46
N ALA A 495 45.40 -1.73 11.02
CA ALA A 495 45.88 -1.81 9.65
C ALA A 495 46.73 -3.07 9.45
N PRO A 496 46.67 -3.72 8.28
CA PRO A 496 47.64 -4.74 7.92
C PRO A 496 49.02 -4.13 7.73
N ASP A 497 50.07 -4.90 8.03
CA ASP A 497 51.48 -4.47 7.92
C ASP A 497 51.84 -3.96 6.51
N SER A 498 51.13 -4.43 5.47
CA SER A 498 51.28 -4.02 4.08
C SER A 498 50.87 -2.56 3.80
N LEU A 499 50.04 -1.95 4.64
CA LEU A 499 49.50 -0.63 4.36
C LEU A 499 50.61 0.44 4.37
N LEU A 500 51.47 0.42 5.39
CA LEU A 500 52.49 1.45 5.61
C LEU A 500 53.89 1.06 5.13
N ILE A 501 54.17 -0.22 4.93
CA ILE A 501 55.49 -0.75 4.53
C ILE A 501 55.55 -1.02 3.03
N GLN A 502 56.62 -0.58 2.37
CA GLN A 502 56.83 -0.77 0.94
C GLN A 502 57.08 -2.26 0.59
N ARG A 503 56.29 -2.82 -0.32
CA ARG A 503 56.44 -4.20 -0.85
C ARG A 503 56.74 -4.20 -2.36
N HIS A 504 57.31 -5.29 -2.86
CA HIS A 504 57.77 -5.43 -4.27
C HIS A 504 56.68 -5.90 -5.26
N HIS A 505 55.42 -6.12 -4.85
CA HIS A 505 54.33 -6.62 -5.72
C HIS A 505 53.15 -5.64 -5.83
N GLN A 506 52.40 -5.76 -6.94
CA GLN A 506 51.25 -4.90 -7.27
C GLN A 506 50.15 -4.96 -6.21
N GLU A 507 49.68 -3.78 -5.81
CA GLU A 507 48.86 -3.52 -4.64
C GLU A 507 47.35 -3.66 -4.92
N HIS A 508 46.59 -4.08 -3.90
CA HIS A 508 45.13 -4.05 -3.94
C HIS A 508 44.57 -2.74 -3.33
N PRO A 509 43.76 -1.96 -4.06
CA PRO A 509 43.17 -0.68 -3.59
C PRO A 509 42.21 -0.77 -2.38
N THR A 510 41.96 -1.97 -1.86
CA THR A 510 40.94 -2.27 -0.84
C THR A 510 41.40 -1.90 0.57
N GLU A 511 42.70 -1.97 0.88
CA GLU A 511 43.22 -1.67 2.22
C GLU A 511 42.96 -0.22 2.65
N VAL A 512 42.97 0.73 1.71
CA VAL A 512 42.66 2.15 1.98
C VAL A 512 41.15 2.34 2.19
N ALA A 513 40.31 1.53 1.55
CA ALA A 513 38.86 1.61 1.70
C ALA A 513 38.41 1.22 3.12
N ASP A 514 39.09 0.27 3.76
CA ASP A 514 38.81 -0.19 5.13
C ASP A 514 39.02 0.91 6.19
N LEU A 515 39.79 1.95 5.85
CA LEU A 515 40.06 3.11 6.72
C LEU A 515 38.90 4.11 6.72
N CYS A 516 37.93 3.98 5.80
CA CYS A 516 36.82 4.90 5.66
C CYS A 516 36.06 5.07 6.99
N GLY A 517 35.99 6.33 7.46
CA GLY A 517 35.30 6.75 8.69
C GLY A 517 35.94 6.26 10.00
N ARG A 518 37.16 5.72 9.97
CA ARG A 518 37.92 5.41 11.19
C ARG A 518 38.55 6.69 11.75
N ARG A 519 38.53 6.83 13.08
CA ARG A 519 39.17 7.94 13.82
C ARG A 519 40.56 7.57 14.33
N LEU A 520 40.85 6.29 14.46
CA LEU A 520 42.16 5.76 14.79
C LEU A 520 42.49 4.54 13.94
N VAL A 521 43.70 4.49 13.42
CA VAL A 521 44.23 3.32 12.74
C VAL A 521 45.56 2.96 13.38
N VAL A 522 45.67 1.75 13.91
CA VAL A 522 46.89 1.24 14.54
C VAL A 522 47.54 0.23 13.61
N ALA A 523 48.82 0.43 13.29
CA ALA A 523 49.64 -0.54 12.57
C ALA A 523 50.70 -1.10 13.52
N SER A 524 50.86 -2.42 13.57
CA SER A 524 51.89 -3.08 14.37
C SER A 524 53.10 -3.39 13.48
N GLU A 525 54.22 -2.69 13.70
CA GLU A 525 55.45 -2.91 12.94
C GLU A 525 56.20 -4.15 13.46
N ASN A 526 56.34 -5.19 12.62
CA ASN A 526 57.07 -6.41 12.96
C ASN A 526 58.38 -6.62 12.18
N GLU A 527 58.68 -5.82 11.15
CA GLU A 527 59.87 -6.04 10.29
C GLU A 527 60.94 -4.97 10.48
N ARG A 528 62.01 -5.31 11.21
CA ARG A 528 63.24 -4.51 11.28
C ARG A 528 63.77 -4.26 9.86
N GLY A 529 63.87 -2.98 9.46
CA GLY A 529 64.42 -2.57 8.17
C GLY A 529 63.38 -2.28 7.07
N GLY A 530 62.09 -2.40 7.37
CA GLY A 530 61.02 -1.98 6.46
C GLY A 530 61.09 -0.47 6.15
N ARG A 531 60.88 -0.11 4.88
CA ARG A 531 60.80 1.31 4.47
C ARG A 531 59.35 1.77 4.46
N LEU A 532 59.07 2.87 5.16
CA LEU A 532 57.76 3.52 5.16
C LEU A 532 57.42 4.06 3.77
N ARG A 533 56.17 3.91 3.37
CA ARG A 533 55.60 4.48 2.15
C ARG A 533 55.32 5.97 2.34
N ILE A 534 56.36 6.80 2.37
CA ILE A 534 56.27 8.24 2.71
C ILE A 534 55.17 8.98 1.93
N GLN A 535 55.00 8.69 0.62
CA GLN A 535 53.94 9.32 -0.18
C GLN A 535 52.54 8.92 0.28
N LEU A 536 52.31 7.63 0.60
CA LEU A 536 51.02 7.18 1.10
C LEU A 536 50.76 7.69 2.51
N VAL A 537 51.77 7.69 3.39
CA VAL A 537 51.67 8.26 4.74
C VAL A 537 51.23 9.73 4.66
N LYS A 538 51.88 10.54 3.82
CA LYS A 538 51.51 11.95 3.63
C LYS A 538 50.08 12.13 3.14
N LYS A 539 49.61 11.23 2.26
CA LYS A 539 48.21 11.23 1.80
C LYS A 539 47.25 10.86 2.93
N LEU A 540 47.54 9.79 3.67
CA LEU A 540 46.73 9.31 4.79
C LEU A 540 46.62 10.34 5.93
N THR A 541 47.68 11.10 6.18
CA THR A 541 47.69 12.11 7.25
C THR A 541 47.39 13.51 6.76
N GLY A 542 47.38 13.80 5.46
CA GLY A 542 47.34 15.17 4.92
C GLY A 542 46.19 15.48 3.97
N ASP A 543 45.60 14.47 3.32
CA ASP A 543 44.49 14.67 2.39
C ASP A 543 43.15 14.37 3.07
N ALA A 544 42.21 15.31 2.99
CA ALA A 544 40.86 15.13 3.54
C ALA A 544 40.04 14.05 2.80
N THR A 545 40.41 13.71 1.55
CA THR A 545 39.70 12.73 0.73
C THR A 545 40.66 11.86 -0.06
N LEU A 546 40.49 10.54 0.04
CA LEU A 546 41.29 9.55 -0.68
C LEU A 546 40.39 8.72 -1.59
N LYS A 547 40.87 8.43 -2.81
CA LYS A 547 40.18 7.53 -3.72
C LYS A 547 40.56 6.09 -3.40
N ALA A 548 39.56 5.27 -3.06
CA ALA A 548 39.72 3.84 -2.80
C ALA A 548 38.58 3.05 -3.45
N ARG A 549 38.67 1.71 -3.42
CA ARG A 549 37.60 0.80 -3.88
C ARG A 549 37.30 -0.21 -2.79
N PHE A 550 36.02 -0.33 -2.41
CA PHE A 550 35.55 -1.47 -1.62
C PHE A 550 35.57 -2.74 -2.49
N MET A 551 35.72 -3.90 -1.85
CA MET A 551 35.77 -5.20 -2.53
C MET A 551 34.39 -5.67 -2.96
#